data_AF-A0A166RVT2-F1
#
_entry.id   AF-A0A166RVT2-F1
#
_cell.length_a   1.000
_cell.length_b   1.000
_cell.length_c   1.000
_cell.angle_alpha   90.00
_cell.angle_beta   90.00
_cell.angle_gamma   90.00
#
_symmetry.space_group_name_H-M   'P 1'
#
loop_
_entity.id
_entity.type
_entity.pdbx_description
1 polymer ?
#
loop_
_entity_poly.entity_id
_entity_poly.type
_entity_poly.pdbx_seq_one_letter_code
_entity_poly.pdbx_strand_id
1 'polypeptide(L)' 'MSPTIEYCLSNVEEDVRCRLREVGADEHPCLEHCGICYARPFLVVDGTLRDGDDHEELLDGSRRETEER' A
#
# COMPACT_ATOMS: atom_id res chain seq x y z
N MET A 1 9.47 -13.78 -2.15
CA MET A 1 8.79 -13.43 -0.88
C MET A 1 7.62 -12.57 -1.25
N SER A 2 6.44 -12.82 -0.67
CA SER A 2 5.27 -11.94 -0.86
C SER A 2 5.56 -10.61 -0.15
N PRO A 3 5.37 -9.46 -0.82
CA PRO A 3 5.61 -8.16 -0.20
C PRO A 3 4.57 -7.92 0.90
N THR A 4 5.02 -7.44 2.07
CA THR A 4 4.11 -6.98 3.12
C THR A 4 3.70 -5.55 2.84
N ILE A 5 2.39 -5.30 2.78
CA ILE A 5 1.85 -3.99 2.40
C ILE A 5 0.88 -3.52 3.49
N GLU A 6 1.25 -2.42 4.15
CA GLU A 6 0.43 -1.77 5.17
C GLU A 6 -0.20 -0.50 4.59
N TYR A 7 -1.50 -0.31 4.78
CA TYR A 7 -2.24 0.83 4.20
C TYR A 7 -3.39 1.25 5.10
N CYS A 8 -3.91 2.47 4.93
CA CYS A 8 -5.12 2.89 5.65
C CYS A 8 -6.38 2.38 4.98
N LEU A 9 -7.23 1.68 5.74
CA LEU A 9 -8.50 1.12 5.25
C LEU A 9 -9.42 2.20 4.66
N SER A 10 -9.41 3.40 5.25
CA SER A 10 -10.21 4.56 4.81
C SER A 10 -9.61 5.33 3.63
N ASN A 11 -8.36 5.06 3.25
CA ASN A 11 -7.64 5.80 2.21
C ASN A 11 -7.42 4.96 0.95
N VAL A 12 -7.31 3.64 1.07
CA VAL A 12 -7.09 2.75 -0.07
C VAL A 12 -8.39 2.49 -0.84
N GLU A 13 -8.32 2.56 -2.16
CA GLU A 13 -9.46 2.20 -3.03
C GLU A 13 -9.62 0.67 -3.17
N GLU A 14 -10.83 0.23 -3.49
CA GLU A 14 -11.13 -1.20 -3.65
C GLU A 14 -10.33 -1.84 -4.79
N ASP A 15 -10.15 -1.14 -5.91
CA ASP A 15 -9.35 -1.59 -7.06
C ASP A 15 -7.90 -1.91 -6.68
N VAL A 16 -7.31 -1.10 -5.80
CA VAL A 16 -5.94 -1.30 -5.30
C VAL A 16 -5.84 -2.57 -4.48
N ARG A 17 -6.81 -2.85 -3.61
CA ARG A 17 -6.86 -4.11 -2.83
C ARG A 17 -7.02 -5.32 -3.71
N CYS A 18 -7.85 -5.23 -4.76
CA CYS A 18 -7.99 -6.30 -5.74
C CYS A 18 -6.64 -6.63 -6.39
N ARG A 19 -5.91 -5.62 -6.85
CA ARG A 19 -4.56 -5.81 -7.42
C ARG A 19 -3.56 -6.39 -6.41
N LEU A 20 -3.59 -5.91 -5.16
CA LEU A 20 -2.74 -6.42 -4.07
C LEU A 20 -2.97 -7.92 -3.80
N ARG A 21 -4.23 -8.36 -3.84
CA ARG A 21 -4.59 -9.78 -3.75
C ARG A 21 -4.09 -10.60 -4.94
N GLU A 22 -4.16 -10.05 -6.14
CA GLU A 22 -3.69 -10.73 -7.35
C GLU A 22 -2.17 -10.98 -7.34
N VAL A 23 -1.40 -10.06 -6.76
CA VAL A 23 0.06 -10.21 -6.62
C VAL A 23 0.48 -11.04 -5.41
N GLY A 24 -0.48 -11.48 -4.59
CA GLY A 24 -0.22 -12.26 -3.38
C GLY A 24 0.54 -11.48 -2.30
N ALA A 25 0.27 -10.18 -2.17
CA ALA A 25 0.83 -9.36 -1.10
C ALA A 25 0.20 -9.70 0.25
N ASP A 26 0.99 -9.58 1.33
CA ASP A 26 0.51 -9.74 2.70
C ASP A 26 -0.09 -8.41 3.18
N GLU A 27 -1.41 -8.35 3.29
CA GLU A 27 -2.17 -7.12 3.52
C GLU A 27 -2.26 -6.80 5.02
N HIS A 28 -1.75 -5.64 5.45
CA HIS A 28 -1.81 -5.17 6.83
C HIS A 28 -2.56 -3.82 6.93
N PRO A 29 -3.90 -3.82 6.87
CA PRO A 29 -4.67 -2.59 6.98
C PRO A 29 -4.54 -1.96 8.38
N CYS A 30 -4.33 -0.66 8.41
CA CYS A 30 -4.38 0.15 9.63
C CYS A 30 -5.79 0.06 10.24
N LEU A 31 -5.84 -0.18 11.55
CA LEU A 31 -7.07 -0.29 12.35
C LEU A 31 -7.76 1.06 12.63
N GLU A 32 -7.42 2.11 11.90
CA GLU A 32 -8.01 3.46 11.99
C GLU A 32 -7.89 4.12 13.39
N HIS A 33 -7.05 3.59 14.27
CA HIS A 33 -7.04 4.01 15.68
C HIS A 33 -6.34 5.37 15.93
N CYS A 34 -5.57 5.86 14.97
CA CYS A 34 -4.71 7.03 15.16
C CYS A 34 -5.30 8.34 14.61
N GLY A 35 -6.23 8.30 13.64
CA GLY A 35 -6.87 9.49 13.05
C GLY A 35 -5.97 10.40 12.19
N ILE A 36 -4.67 10.14 12.10
CA ILE A 36 -3.68 10.97 11.39
C ILE A 36 -3.49 10.51 9.93
N CYS A 37 -3.78 9.24 9.65
CA CYS A 37 -3.58 8.55 8.37
C CYS A 37 -4.56 8.94 7.25
N TYR A 38 -5.57 9.76 7.55
CA TYR A 38 -6.57 10.24 6.58
C TYR A 38 -6.11 11.50 5.83
N ALA A 39 -5.00 12.12 6.22
CA ALA A 39 -4.58 13.39 5.63
C ALA A 39 -4.14 13.26 4.17
N ARG A 40 -3.49 12.14 3.79
CA ARG A 40 -2.89 11.92 2.47
C ARG A 40 -2.80 10.43 2.14
N PRO A 41 -2.92 10.02 0.85
CA PRO A 41 -2.68 8.66 0.39
C PRO A 41 -1.30 8.15 0.81
N PHE A 42 -1.22 6.94 1.38
CA PHE A 42 0.06 6.30 1.68
C PHE A 42 -0.05 4.77 1.60
N LEU A 43 1.07 4.15 1.23
CA LEU A 43 1.33 2.71 1.30
C LEU A 43 2.65 2.50 2.03
N VAL A 44 2.73 1.51 2.91
CA VAL A 44 4.00 1.02 3.44
C VAL A 44 4.28 -0.32 2.78
N VAL A 45 5.35 -0.42 2.01
CA VAL A 45 5.71 -1.66 1.30
C VAL A 45 7.04 -2.15 1.86
N ASP A 46 7.05 -3.33 2.47
CA ASP A 46 8.21 -3.93 3.12
C ASP A 46 8.88 -2.98 4.16
N GLY A 47 8.06 -2.25 4.91
CA GLY A 47 8.54 -1.25 5.89
C GLY A 47 8.96 0.10 5.29
N THR A 48 8.85 0.29 3.97
CA THR A 48 9.12 1.57 3.31
C THR A 48 7.84 2.37 3.14
N LEU A 49 7.72 3.50 3.83
CA LEU A 49 6.60 4.43 3.66
C LEU A 49 6.69 5.14 2.30
N ARG A 50 5.60 5.07 1.55
CA ARG A 50 5.37 5.71 0.26
C ARG A 50 4.13 6.57 0.40
N ASP A 51 4.29 7.89 0.35
CA ASP A 51 3.17 8.84 0.25
C ASP A 51 3.15 9.47 -1.14
N GLY A 52 1.97 9.78 -1.64
CA GLY A 52 1.76 10.36 -2.96
C GLY A 52 0.36 10.91 -3.13
N ASP A 53 0.05 11.37 -4.33
CA ASP A 53 -1.28 11.89 -4.66
C ASP A 53 -2.27 10.76 -5.04
N ASP A 54 -1.78 9.62 -5.53
CA ASP A 54 -2.60 8.49 -5.99
C ASP A 54 -1.99 7.12 -5.62
N HIS A 55 -2.83 6.18 -5.17
CA HIS A 55 -2.40 4.84 -4.77
C HIS A 55 -1.87 3.99 -5.94
N GLU A 56 -2.33 4.24 -7.17
CA GLU A 56 -1.86 3.52 -8.35
C GLU A 56 -0.37 3.80 -8.64
N GLU A 57 0.06 5.05 -8.47
CA GLU A 57 1.46 5.43 -8.66
C GLU A 57 2.37 4.81 -7.59
N LEU A 58 1.89 4.72 -6.35
CA LEU A 58 2.60 4.08 -5.25
C LEU A 58 2.80 2.57 -5.52
N LEU A 59 1.79 1.88 -6.06
CA LEU A 59 1.88 0.47 -6.44
C LEU A 59 2.86 0.22 -7.60
N ASP A 60 2.81 1.05 -8.65
CA ASP A 60 3.69 0.90 -9.82
C ASP A 60 5.18 1.09 -9.43
N GLY A 61 5.46 2.05 -8.56
CA GLY A 61 6.80 2.23 -7.98
C GLY A 61 7.25 1.04 -7.14
N SER A 62 6.36 0.46 -6.34
CA SER A 62 6.64 -0.70 -5.48
C SER A 62 6.99 -1.96 -6.28
N ARG A 63 6.34 -2.14 -7.43
CA ARG A 63 6.54 -3.30 -8.31
C ARG A 63 7.93 -3.28 -8.96
N ARG A 64 8.39 -2.12 -9.42
CA ARG A 64 9.73 -1.99 -10.06
C ARG A 64 10.85 -2.39 -9.11
N GLU A 65 10.79 -1.96 -7.85
CA GLU A 65 11.86 -2.25 -6.88
C GLU A 65 11.87 -3.69 -6.37
N THR A 66 10.72 -4.35 -6.32
CA THR A 66 10.64 -5.76 -5.93
C THR A 66 11.20 -6.69 -7.04
N GLU A 67 11.14 -6.25 -8.30
CA GLU A 67 11.64 -7.00 -9.47
C GLU A 67 13.15 -6.81 -9.72
N GLU A 68 13.73 -5.73 -9.18
CA GLU A 68 15.17 -5.41 -9.31
C GLU A 68 16.04 -5.98 -8.17
N ARG A 69 15.48 -6.80 -7.26
CA ARG A 69 16.18 -7.30 -6.05
C ARG A 69 16.41 -8.81 -6.00
#